data_AF-A0A9E7V7H5-F1
#
_entry.id   AF-A0A9E7V7H5-F1
#
_cell.length_a   1.000
_cell.length_b   1.000
_cell.length_c   1.000
_cell.angle_alpha   90.00
_cell.angle_beta   90.00
_cell.angle_gamma   90.00
#
_symmetry.space_group_name_H-M   'P 1'
#
loop_
_entity.id
_entity.type
_entity.pdbx_description
1 polymer ?
#
loop_
_entity_poly.entity_id
_entity_poly.type
_entity_poly.pdbx_seq_one_letter_code
_entity_poly.pdbx_strand_id
1 'polypeptide(L)' 'MAGWLFVSTGLAYDVFGSPRPNEYFTEDRQDAPLITDRFNALEQVKKLSAQK' A
#
# COMPACT_ATOMS: atom_id res chain seq x y z
N MET A 1 4.84 -15.74 -20.07
CA MET A 1 3.94 -16.36 -19.07
C MET A 1 4.23 -15.92 -17.64
N ALA A 2 5.47 -15.99 -17.14
CA ALA A 2 5.78 -15.64 -15.73
C ALA A 2 5.34 -14.23 -15.30
N GLY A 3 5.55 -13.21 -16.14
CA GLY A 3 5.10 -11.83 -15.84
C GLY A 3 3.58 -11.69 -15.73
N TRP A 4 2.82 -12.41 -16.56
CA TRP A 4 1.36 -12.42 -16.47
C TRP A 4 0.88 -13.04 -15.15
N LEU A 5 1.50 -14.16 -14.76
CA LEU A 5 1.19 -14.82 -13.48
C LEU A 5 1.56 -13.93 -12.29
N PHE A 6 2.69 -13.23 -12.36
CA PHE A 6 3.16 -12.32 -11.31
C PHE A 6 2.15 -11.21 -10.97
N VAL A 7 1.46 -10.68 -11.99
CA VAL A 7 0.37 -9.71 -11.78
C VAL A 7 -0.92 -10.41 -11.38
N SER A 8 -1.27 -11.52 -12.04
CA SER A 8 -2.56 -12.22 -11.84
C SER A 8 -2.70 -12.85 -10.45
N THR A 9 -1.61 -13.29 -9.81
CA THR A 9 -1.64 -13.83 -8.45
C THR A 9 -1.68 -12.74 -7.37
N GLY A 10 -1.49 -11.48 -7.77
CA GLY A 10 -1.36 -10.36 -6.85
C GLY A 10 0.01 -10.25 -6.18
N LEU A 11 0.98 -11.11 -6.52
CA LEU A 11 2.32 -11.08 -5.94
C LEU A 11 3.03 -9.73 -6.18
N ALA A 12 2.73 -9.06 -7.29
CA ALA A 12 3.24 -7.72 -7.58
C ALA A 12 2.90 -6.69 -6.49
N TYR A 13 1.67 -6.73 -5.93
CA TYR A 13 1.25 -5.81 -4.87
C TYR A 13 2.05 -6.04 -3.60
N ASP A 14 2.27 -7.31 -3.24
CA ASP A 14 2.97 -7.68 -2.01
C ASP A 14 4.49 -7.40 -2.09
N VAL A 15 5.11 -7.60 -3.26
CA VAL A 15 6.55 -7.34 -3.47
C VAL A 15 6.87 -5.84 -3.51
N PHE A 16 6.05 -5.05 -4.19
CA PHE A 16 6.32 -3.62 -4.41
C PHE A 16 5.61 -2.70 -3.43
N GLY A 17 4.73 -3.22 -2.57
CA GLY A 17 3.94 -2.41 -1.65
C GLY A 17 2.97 -1.46 -2.36
N SER A 18 2.58 -1.78 -3.59
CA SER A 18 1.56 -1.01 -4.31
C SER A 18 0.19 -1.31 -3.71
N PRO A 19 -0.60 -0.32 -3.31
CA PRO A 19 -1.94 -0.57 -2.77
C PRO A 19 -2.83 -1.23 -3.82
N ARG A 20 -3.61 -2.24 -3.40
CA ARG A 20 -4.68 -2.78 -4.24
C ARG A 20 -5.77 -1.72 -4.43
N PRO A 21 -6.64 -1.84 -5.45
CA PRO A 21 -7.69 -0.85 -5.71
C PRO A 21 -8.57 -0.50 -4.50
N ASN A 22 -8.75 -1.44 -3.56
CA ASN A 22 -9.54 -1.28 -2.34
C ASN A 22 -8.72 -0.91 -1.10
N GLU A 23 -7.42 -0.60 -1.21
CA GLU A 23 -6.52 -0.36 -0.06
C GLU A 23 -5.97 1.08 0.00
N TYR A 24 -6.41 1.97 -0.88
CA TYR A 24 -5.98 3.38 -0.87
C TYR A 24 -6.52 4.17 0.31
N PHE A 25 -7.75 3.84 0.74
CA PHE A 25 -8.52 4.52 1.77
C PHE A 25 -9.13 3.49 2.70
N THR A 26 -9.31 3.87 3.96
CA THR A 26 -10.01 3.03 4.96
C THR A 26 -11.43 3.54 5.11
N GLU A 27 -12.30 2.79 5.79
CA GLU A 27 -13.67 3.27 6.07
C GLU A 27 -13.65 4.63 6.77
N ASP A 28 -12.76 4.80 7.76
CA ASP A 28 -12.65 6.02 8.56
C ASP A 28 -11.83 7.15 7.91
N ARG A 29 -10.97 6.85 6.93
CA ARG A 29 -9.99 7.80 6.36
C ARG A 29 -10.14 7.92 4.85
N GLN A 30 -10.75 9.03 4.44
CA GLN A 30 -10.93 9.41 3.03
C GLN A 30 -9.85 10.37 2.51
N ASP A 31 -8.92 10.80 3.36
CA ASP A 31 -7.77 11.63 2.97
C ASP A 31 -6.62 10.80 2.40
N ALA A 32 -5.78 11.41 1.54
CA ALA A 32 -4.64 10.72 0.94
C ALA A 32 -3.58 10.31 2.01
N PRO A 33 -3.01 9.09 1.94
CA PRO A 33 -1.97 8.63 2.88
C PRO A 33 -0.62 9.28 2.56
N LEU A 34 -0.47 10.55 2.92
CA LEU A 34 0.74 11.35 2.68
C LEU A 34 1.78 11.13 3.79
N ILE A 35 3.02 10.87 3.37
CA ILE A 35 4.19 10.82 4.26
C ILE A 35 4.74 12.24 4.42
N THR A 36 4.82 12.72 5.65
CA THR A 36 5.22 14.10 5.97
C THR A 36 6.50 14.18 6.79
N ASP A 37 6.95 13.07 7.39
CA ASP A 37 8.18 12.99 8.18
C ASP A 37 9.23 12.16 7.43
N ARG A 38 10.36 12.77 7.10
CA ARG A 38 11.46 12.11 6.39
C ARG A 38 12.11 11.01 7.23
N PHE A 39 12.34 11.24 8.51
CA PHE A 39 13.10 10.32 9.36
C PHE A 39 12.23 9.17 9.87
N ASN A 40 10.95 9.44 10.09
CA ASN A 40 9.97 8.43 10.52
C ASN A 40 9.10 7.90 9.38
N ALA A 41 9.50 8.13 8.12
CA ALA A 41 8.73 7.74 6.93
C ALA A 41 8.33 6.27 6.94
N LEU A 42 9.24 5.38 7.31
CA LEU A 42 8.99 3.93 7.35
C LEU A 42 7.92 3.56 8.39
N GLU A 43 7.92 4.21 9.54
CA GLU A 43 6.90 4.02 10.57
C GLU A 43 5.55 4.59 10.13
N GLN A 44 5.54 5.77 9.49
CA GLN A 44 4.34 6.36 8.91
C GLN A 44 3.71 5.45 7.84
N VAL A 45 4.50 4.89 6.93
CA VAL A 45 4.02 3.92 5.92
C VAL A 45 3.34 2.74 6.61
N LYS A 46 3.99 2.12 7.62
CA LYS A 46 3.43 0.99 8.36
C LYS A 46 2.12 1.34 9.06
N LYS A 47 2.03 2.52 9.66
CA LYS A 47 0.81 2.99 10.34
C LYS A 47 -0.34 3.19 9.35
N LEU A 48 -0.06 3.85 8.22
CA LEU A 48 -1.05 4.14 7.19
C LEU A 48 -1.51 2.88 6.44
N SER A 49 -0.65 1.87 6.28
CA SER A 49 -1.00 0.60 5.64
C SER A 49 -1.67 -0.41 6.58
N ALA A 50 -1.47 -0.27 7.90
CA ALA A 50 -2.09 -1.14 8.91
C ALA A 50 -3.53 -0.73 9.25
N GLN A 51 -3.87 0.54 9.02
CA GLN A 51 -5.24 1.02 9.07
C GLN A 51 -5.95 0.44 7.83
N LYS A 52 -6.85 -0.52 8.05
CA LYS A 52 -7.74 -1.07 7.00
C LYS A 52 -9.13 -0.50 7.19
#